data_AF-A0A7X9P8H6-F1
#
_entry.id   AF-A0A7X9P8H6-F1
#
_cell.length_a   1.000
_cell.length_b   1.000
_cell.length_c   1.000
_cell.angle_alpha   90.00
_cell.angle_beta   90.00
_cell.angle_gamma   90.00
#
_symmetry.space_group_name_H-M   'P 1'
#
loop_
_entity.id
_entity.type
_entity.pdbx_description
1 polymer ?
#
loop_
_entity_poly.entity_id
_entity_poly.type
_entity_poly.pdbx_seq_one_letter_code
_entity_poly.pdbx_strand_id
1 'polypeptide(L)' 'MDAVRLRSLVGKRVLFQFDTGSQVVGRLARCLPDLGAVHLVEVEQAALISREGVLLREVPSYPFIPATPVSVAEV' A
#
# COMPACT_ATOMS: atom_id res chain seq x y z
N MET A 1 3.87 -7.42 -9.36
CA MET A 1 2.91 -7.71 -8.28
C MET A 1 1.61 -8.18 -8.91
N ASP A 2 1.00 -9.26 -8.40
CA ASP A 2 -0.23 -9.84 -8.96
C ASP A 2 -1.47 -9.03 -8.53
N ALA A 3 -2.25 -8.56 -9.51
CA ALA A 3 -3.49 -7.81 -9.29
C ALA A 3 -4.52 -8.62 -8.50
N VAL A 4 -4.58 -9.95 -8.68
CA VAL A 4 -5.50 -10.83 -7.95
C VAL A 4 -5.17 -10.80 -6.46
N ARG A 5 -3.88 -10.89 -6.13
CA ARG A 5 -3.41 -10.86 -4.74
C ARG A 5 -3.64 -9.50 -4.08
N LEU A 6 -3.43 -8.38 -4.78
CA LEU A 6 -3.73 -7.05 -4.21
C LEU A 6 -5.21 -6.92 -3.89
N ARG A 7 -6.08 -7.32 -4.82
CA ARG A 7 -7.53 -7.23 -4.64
C ARG A 7 -8.02 -8.11 -3.49
N SER A 8 -7.40 -9.26 -3.24
CA SER A 8 -7.74 -10.11 -2.08
C SER A 8 -7.32 -9.51 -0.72
N LEU A 9 -6.47 -8.48 -0.73
CA LEU A 9 -6.06 -7.74 0.46
C LEU A 9 -6.94 -6.51 0.74
N VAL A 10 -7.89 -6.18 -0.14
CA VAL A 10 -8.82 -5.06 0.09
C VAL A 10 -9.61 -5.30 1.38
N GLY A 11 -9.68 -4.27 2.21
CA GLY A 11 -10.28 -4.29 3.54
C GLY A 11 -9.34 -4.72 4.66
N LYS A 12 -8.14 -5.25 4.34
CA LYS A 12 -7.15 -5.73 5.32
C LYS A 12 -6.10 -4.67 5.65
N ARG A 13 -5.45 -4.85 6.79
CA ARG A 13 -4.25 -4.09 7.15
C ARG A 13 -3.05 -4.67 6.39
N VAL A 14 -2.32 -3.81 5.70
CA VAL A 14 -1.23 -4.20 4.81
C VAL A 14 0.00 -3.34 5.07
N LEU A 15 1.16 -3.93 4.86
CA LEU A 15 2.43 -3.24 4.75
C LEU A 15 2.89 -3.30 3.29
N PHE A 16 3.05 -2.13 2.68
CA PHE A 16 3.75 -1.96 1.41
C PHE A 16 5.20 -1.57 1.70
N GLN A 17 6.15 -2.29 1.11
CA GLN A 17 7.56 -1.93 1.13
C GLN A 17 8.01 -1.51 -0.26
N PHE A 18 8.63 -0.33 -0.35
CA PHE A 18 9.16 0.21 -1.60
C PHE A 18 10.64 -0.14 -1.76
N ASP A 19 11.14 0.00 -2.99
CA ASP A 19 12.54 -0.18 -3.36
C ASP A 19 13.50 0.79 -2.64
N THR A 20 13.02 2.00 -2.34
CA THR A 20 13.68 2.99 -1.48
C THR A 20 13.86 2.52 -0.04
N GLY A 21 13.19 1.43 0.36
CA GLY A 21 13.14 0.93 1.73
C GLY A 21 12.09 1.63 2.60
N SER A 22 11.44 2.68 2.09
CA SER A 22 10.28 3.29 2.75
C SER A 22 9.10 2.31 2.83
N GLN A 23 8.21 2.56 3.79
CA GLN A 23 7.05 1.71 4.01
C GLN A 23 5.77 2.53 4.15
N VAL A 24 4.66 1.94 3.69
CA VAL A 24 3.31 2.43 3.96
C VAL A 24 2.55 1.32 4.70
N VAL A 25 2.05 1.62 5.89
CA VAL A 25 1.25 0.69 6.68
C VAL A 25 -0.13 1.28 6.89
N GLY A 26 -1.18 0.52 6.60
CA GLY A 26 -2.55 0.98 6.80
C GLY A 26 -3.56 -0.02 6.27
N ARG A 27 -4.81 0.39 6.11
CA ARG A 27 -5.86 -0.48 5.56
C ARG A 27 -5.98 -0.28 4.05
N LEU A 28 -5.85 -1.34 3.25
CA LEU A 28 -6.05 -1.24 1.81
C LEU A 28 -7.54 -1.00 1.53
N ALA A 29 -7.89 0.20 1.09
CA ALA A 29 -9.28 0.59 0.89
C ALA A 29 -9.81 0.20 -0.49
N ARG A 30 -9.03 0.46 -1.55
CA ARG A 30 -9.41 0.10 -2.93
C ARG A 30 -8.21 -0.07 -3.85
N CYS A 31 -8.45 -0.76 -4.97
CA CYS A 31 -7.52 -0.89 -6.09
C CYS A 31 -8.21 -0.43 -7.37
N LEU A 32 -7.63 0.54 -8.07
CA LEU A 32 -8.19 1.13 -9.28
C LEU A 32 -7.31 0.81 -10.51
N PRO A 33 -7.90 0.63 -11.71
CA PRO A 33 -9.35 0.47 -11.96
C PRO A 33 -9.93 -0.78 -11.28
N ASP A 34 -11.25 -0.89 -11.19
CA ASP A 34 -11.93 -2.01 -10.49
C ASP A 34 -11.72 -3.37 -11.17
N LEU A 35 -11.40 -3.35 -12.47
CA LEU A 35 -11.16 -4.52 -13.29
C LEU A 35 -9.82 -4.43 -14.01
N GLY A 36 -9.18 -5.58 -14.24
CA GLY A 36 -7.89 -5.66 -14.92
C GLY A 36 -6.70 -5.29 -14.02
N ALA A 37 -5.64 -4.78 -14.64
CA ALA A 37 -4.41 -4.40 -13.95
C ALA A 37 -4.67 -3.29 -12.92
N VAL A 38 -4.04 -3.40 -11.75
CA VAL A 38 -4.13 -2.37 -10.71
C VAL A 38 -3.12 -1.28 -11.01
N HIS A 39 -3.59 -0.06 -11.21
CA HIS A 39 -2.78 1.11 -11.51
C HIS A 39 -2.64 2.05 -10.31
N LEU A 40 -3.57 1.99 -9.36
CA LEU A 40 -3.57 2.82 -8.17
C LEU A 40 -4.12 2.03 -7.00
N VAL A 41 -3.54 2.23 -5.83
CA VAL A 41 -4.07 1.74 -4.56
C VAL A 41 -4.36 2.94 -3.65
N GLU A 42 -5.36 2.80 -2.81
CA GLU A 42 -5.64 3.76 -1.74
C GLU A 42 -5.53 3.05 -0.40
N VAL A 43 -4.74 3.61 0.51
CA VAL A 43 -4.57 3.09 1.86
C VAL A 43 -5.17 4.09 2.85
N GLU A 44 -6.13 3.64 3.64
CA GLU A 44 -6.76 4.40 4.73
C GLU A 44 -5.93 4.28 6.01
N GLN A 45 -5.97 5.33 6.83
CA GLN A 45 -5.26 5.41 8.11
C GLN A 45 -3.77 5.03 7.95
N ALA A 46 -3.15 5.62 6.93
CA ALA A 46 -1.82 5.25 6.48
C ALA A 46 -0.75 5.92 7.35
N ALA A 47 0.17 5.11 7.86
CA ALA A 47 1.44 5.53 8.43
C ALA A 47 2.52 5.45 7.35
N LEU A 48 3.19 6.58 7.10
CA LEU A 48 4.32 6.70 6.18
C LEU A 48 5.61 6.59 6.98
N ILE A 49 6.41 5.58 6.70
CA ILE A 49 7.59 5.22 7.49
C ILE A 49 8.81 5.32 6.58
N SER A 50 9.85 6.01 7.06
CA SER A 50 11.13 6.12 6.34
C SER A 50 11.86 4.78 6.28
N ARG A 51 12.92 4.72 5.48
CA ARG A 51 13.78 3.52 5.41
C ARG A 51 14.40 3.15 6.76
N GLU A 52 14.63 4.13 7.62
CA GLU A 52 15.20 3.98 8.96
C GLU A 52 14.17 3.52 10.00
N GLY A 53 12.91 3.28 9.59
CA GLY A 53 11.82 2.90 10.51
C GLY A 53 11.21 4.10 11.24
N VAL A 54 11.53 5.33 10.85
CA VAL A 54 10.98 6.53 11.48
C VAL A 54 9.60 6.83 10.91
N LEU A 55 8.60 6.97 11.78
CA LEU A 55 7.29 7.47 11.39
C LEU A 55 7.42 8.92 10.92
N LEU A 56 7.22 9.16 9.64
CA LEU A 56 7.27 10.49 9.04
C LEU A 56 5.94 11.21 9.24
N ARG A 57 4.83 10.52 8.99
CA ARG A 57 3.49 11.09 9.05
C ARG A 57 2.41 10.01 9.09
N GLU A 58 1.30 10.33 9.74
CA GLU A 58 0.03 9.63 9.58
C GLU A 58 -0.94 10.46 8.72
N VAL A 59 -1.63 9.81 7.78
CA VAL A 59 -2.61 10.45 6.90
C VAL A 59 -3.90 9.62 6.84
N PRO A 60 -5.07 10.26 6.75
CA PRO A 60 -6.35 9.55 6.74
C PRO A 60 -6.55 8.71 5.47
N SER A 61 -6.01 9.16 4.33
CA SER A 61 -6.00 8.43 3.06
C SER A 61 -4.71 8.76 2.30
N TYR A 62 -4.09 7.72 1.72
CA TYR A 62 -2.89 7.82 0.91
C TYR A 62 -3.07 7.05 -0.41
N PRO A 63 -3.45 7.75 -1.51
CA PRO A 63 -3.46 7.16 -2.83
C PRO A 63 -2.05 7.19 -3.44
N PHE A 64 -1.61 6.06 -4.00
CA PHE A 64 -0.36 6.02 -4.75
C PHE A 64 -0.43 5.01 -5.89
N ILE A 65 0.34 5.29 -6.94
CA ILE A 65 0.62 4.30 -7.97
C ILE A 65 1.61 3.34 -7.35
N PRO A 66 1.33 2.02 -7.28
CA PRO A 66 2.30 1.03 -6.85
C PRO A 66 3.40 0.92 -7.92
N ALA A 67 4.31 1.90 -7.92
CA ALA A 67 5.56 1.85 -8.64
C ALA A 67 6.43 0.80 -7.92
N THR A 68 6.27 -0.44 -8.34
CA THR A 68 7.13 -1.57 -7.94
C THR A 68 7.30 -1.74 -6.42
N PRO A 69 6.23 -1.85 -5.62
CA PRO A 69 6.39 -2.35 -4.26
C PRO A 69 7.02 -3.75 -4.32
N VAL A 70 8.10 -3.91 -3.57
CA VAL A 70 8.96 -5.11 -3.57
C VAL A 70 8.25 -6.26 -2.85
N SER A 71 7.38 -5.93 -1.88
CA SER A 71 6.55 -6.89 -1.16
C SER A 71 5.28 -6.23 -0.62
N VAL A 72 4.23 -7.04 -0.47
CA VAL A 72 3.02 -6.70 0.28
C VAL A 72 2.68 -7.86 1.20
N ALA A 73 2.54 -7.56 2.49
CA ALA A 73 2.17 -8.52 3.52
C ALA A 73 0.94 -8.03 4.29
N GLU A 74 0.07 -8.98 4.64
CA GLU A 74 -0.92 -8.79 5.69
C GLU A 74 -0.16 -8.73 7.02
N VAL A 75 -0.51 -7.74 7.85
CA VAL A 75 0.09 -7.53 9.19
C VAL A 75 -0.91 -7.91 10.26
#